data_AF-B5TFN1-F1
#
_entry.id   AF-B5TFN1-F1
#
_cell.length_a   1.000
_cell.length_b   1.000
_cell.length_c   1.000
_cell.angle_alpha   90.00
_cell.angle_beta   90.00
_cell.angle_gamma   90.00
#
_symmetry.space_group_name_H-M   'P 1'
#
loop_
_entity.id
_entity.type
_entity.pdbx_description
1 polymer ?
#
loop_
_entity_poly.entity_id
_entity_poly.type
_entity_poly.pdbx_seq_one_letter_code
_entity_poly.pdbx_strand_id
1 'polypeptide(L)'
;VRAAMDVYLTQVEDSANKALDQLDDTEYKELKATLSQRLEDMYNQVKTLQGAVSPMTDSVVSTISDATAEFRASVLADIEALKADLAPKQVQLKEVIDKHISEYRTLMDPILTEYYAKHTADMEALKLKMEPIVEELRTKISTNVEETKTALMPIVESVRDKLQERLESLKAMASPYPEEYK
;
A
#
# COMPACT_ATOMS: atom_id res chain seq x y z
N VAL A 1 52.40 0.51 24.07
CA VAL A 1 52.43 0.46 22.57
C VAL A 1 51.19 -0.17 21.93
N ARG A 2 51.00 -1.50 21.90
CA ARG A 2 49.86 -2.13 21.19
C ARG A 2 48.48 -1.59 21.64
N ALA A 3 48.26 -1.50 22.96
CA ALA A 3 47.02 -0.95 23.51
C ALA A 3 46.83 0.55 23.21
N ALA A 4 47.91 1.33 23.11
CA ALA A 4 47.82 2.76 22.82
C ALA A 4 47.49 3.03 21.34
N MET A 5 48.07 2.25 20.42
CA MET A 5 47.70 2.28 18.99
C MET A 5 46.26 1.83 18.78
N ASP A 6 45.83 0.79 19.50
CA ASP A 6 44.46 0.28 19.38
C ASP A 6 43.44 1.31 19.88
N VAL A 7 43.72 1.97 21.02
CA VAL A 7 42.93 3.09 21.52
C VAL A 7 42.90 4.24 20.51
N TYR A 8 44.02 4.55 19.85
CA TYR A 8 44.09 5.64 18.89
C TYR A 8 43.31 5.37 17.60
N LEU A 9 43.47 4.18 17.03
CA LEU A 9 42.74 3.78 15.82
C LEU A 9 41.24 3.77 16.08
N THR A 10 40.84 3.25 17.24
CA THR A 10 39.44 3.26 17.68
C THR A 10 38.95 4.70 17.86
N GLN A 11 39.75 5.58 18.44
CA GLN A 11 39.37 6.99 18.61
C GLN A 11 39.20 7.73 17.27
N VAL A 12 40.01 7.40 16.25
CA VAL A 12 39.89 7.96 14.90
C VAL A 12 38.63 7.47 14.20
N GLU A 13 38.39 6.16 14.25
CA GLU A 13 37.18 5.53 13.73
C GLU A 13 35.93 6.14 14.38
N ASP A 14 35.90 6.21 15.71
CA ASP A 14 34.80 6.79 16.48
C ASP A 14 34.58 8.27 16.15
N SER A 15 35.66 9.04 15.97
CA SER A 15 35.56 10.47 15.63
C SER A 15 35.02 10.68 14.21
N ALA A 16 35.43 9.83 13.26
CA ALA A 16 34.93 9.86 11.89
C ALA A 16 33.46 9.42 11.83
N ASN A 17 33.09 8.35 12.53
CA ASN A 17 31.70 7.91 12.66
C ASN A 17 30.81 8.98 13.31
N LYS A 18 31.31 9.65 14.35
CA LYS A 18 30.59 10.74 15.01
C LYS A 18 30.42 11.97 14.11
N ALA A 19 31.41 12.28 13.25
CA ALA A 19 31.28 13.33 12.25
C ALA A 19 30.28 12.95 11.15
N LEU A 20 30.27 11.68 10.74
CA LEU A 20 29.28 11.13 9.80
C LEU A 20 27.85 11.12 10.39
N ASP A 21 27.71 10.93 11.69
CA ASP A 21 26.42 11.02 12.40
C ASP A 21 25.84 12.43 12.49
N GLN A 22 26.65 13.46 12.26
CA GLN A 22 26.18 14.84 12.18
C GLN A 22 25.66 15.22 10.79
N LEU A 23 25.80 14.36 9.79
CA LEU A 23 25.14 14.54 8.49
C LEU A 23 23.68 14.07 8.56
N ASP A 24 22.81 14.81 7.88
CA ASP A 24 21.37 14.58 7.87
C ASP A 24 21.01 13.19 7.28
N ASP A 25 20.34 12.35 8.06
CA ASP A 25 20.08 10.93 7.75
C ASP A 25 19.11 10.75 6.56
N THR A 26 18.37 11.79 6.16
CA THR A 26 17.38 11.71 5.09
C THR A 26 17.97 11.92 3.71
N GLU A 27 18.95 12.80 3.57
CA GLU A 27 19.53 13.20 2.27
C GLU A 27 20.88 12.55 1.97
N TYR A 28 21.61 12.10 3.00
CA TYR A 28 22.99 11.59 2.86
C TYR A 28 23.15 10.12 3.25
N LYS A 29 22.04 9.38 3.36
CA LYS A 29 22.02 7.99 3.86
C LYS A 29 22.97 7.03 3.13
N GLU A 30 22.96 7.05 1.79
CA GLU A 30 23.82 6.17 0.99
C GLU A 30 25.29 6.60 1.01
N LEU A 31 25.54 7.91 1.06
CA LEU A 31 26.89 8.47 1.19
C LEU A 31 27.48 8.09 2.55
N LYS A 32 26.71 8.24 3.63
CA LYS A 32 27.05 7.85 5.00
C LYS A 32 27.38 6.36 5.05
N ALA A 33 26.52 5.50 4.51
CA ALA A 33 26.75 4.05 4.47
C ALA A 33 28.05 3.69 3.73
N THR A 34 28.32 4.30 2.57
CA THR A 34 29.52 4.03 1.77
C THR A 34 30.79 4.50 2.46
N LEU A 35 30.76 5.67 3.12
CA LEU A 35 31.89 6.22 3.86
C LEU A 35 32.18 5.44 5.13
N SER A 36 31.16 5.08 5.91
CA SER A 36 31.30 4.22 7.08
C SER A 36 31.93 2.88 6.72
N GLN A 37 31.48 2.24 5.63
CA GLN A 37 32.06 0.97 5.17
C GLN A 37 33.54 1.11 4.81
N ARG A 38 33.93 2.16 4.08
CA ARG A 38 35.33 2.39 3.70
C ARG A 38 36.23 2.68 4.90
N LEU A 39 35.71 3.42 5.89
CA LEU A 39 36.42 3.68 7.14
C LEU A 39 36.65 2.39 7.93
N GLU A 40 35.63 1.55 8.02
CA GLU A 40 35.71 0.25 8.71
C GLU A 40 36.68 -0.71 7.99
N ASP A 41 36.63 -0.78 6.67
CA ASP A 41 37.55 -1.60 5.86
C ASP A 41 39.01 -1.14 6.07
N MET A 42 39.24 0.17 6.14
CA MET A 42 40.57 0.73 6.36
C MET A 42 41.07 0.50 7.79
N TYR A 43 40.21 0.68 8.80
CA TYR A 43 40.53 0.36 10.19
C TYR A 43 41.00 -1.10 10.33
N ASN A 44 40.26 -2.02 9.70
CA ASN A 44 40.57 -3.44 9.71
C ASN A 44 41.88 -3.78 8.98
N GLN A 45 42.19 -3.11 7.86
CA GLN A 45 43.47 -3.27 7.15
C GLN A 45 44.67 -2.77 7.98
N VAL A 46 44.53 -1.64 8.67
CA VAL A 46 45.60 -1.12 9.53
C VAL A 46 45.79 -2.02 10.76
N LYS A 47 44.71 -2.54 11.33
CA LYS A 47 44.75 -3.46 12.49
C LYS A 47 45.39 -4.81 12.15
N THR A 48 45.14 -5.33 10.95
CA THR A 48 45.81 -6.56 10.46
C THR A 48 47.30 -6.33 10.22
N LEU A 49 47.70 -5.18 9.66
CA LEU A 49 49.11 -4.81 9.53
C LEU A 49 49.78 -4.65 10.90
N GLN A 50 49.12 -4.02 11.87
CA GLN A 50 49.61 -3.87 13.25
C GLN A 50 49.82 -5.24 13.93
N GLY A 51 48.97 -6.22 13.67
CA GLY A 51 49.12 -7.59 14.19
C GLY A 51 50.34 -8.32 13.64
N ALA A 52 50.77 -7.99 12.42
CA ALA A 52 51.88 -8.63 11.71
C ALA A 52 53.27 -8.10 12.09
N VAL A 53 53.37 -6.95 12.78
CA VAL A 53 54.64 -6.36 13.24
C VAL A 53 54.97 -6.73 14.70
N SER A 54 56.20 -7.25 14.92
CA SER A 54 56.79 -7.60 16.24
C SER A 54 57.25 -6.33 17.00
N PRO A 55 57.57 -6.37 18.32
CA PRO A 55 57.31 -5.26 19.25
C PRO A 55 58.11 -4.00 18.92
N MET A 56 57.38 -2.97 18.52
CA MET A 56 57.91 -1.64 18.22
C MET A 56 57.89 -0.74 19.47
N THR A 57 58.84 0.18 19.58
CA THR A 57 59.05 1.11 20.71
C THR A 57 58.04 2.28 20.73
N ASP A 58 57.88 2.95 21.88
CA ASP A 58 56.94 4.07 22.08
C ASP A 58 57.12 5.23 21.07
N SER A 59 58.32 5.41 20.51
CA SER A 59 58.61 6.43 19.47
C SER A 59 57.85 6.21 18.16
N VAL A 60 57.48 4.98 17.82
CA VAL A 60 56.78 4.68 16.56
C VAL A 60 55.29 4.98 16.64
N VAL A 61 54.70 4.91 17.83
CA VAL A 61 53.29 5.25 18.05
C VAL A 61 53.05 6.74 17.85
N SER A 62 53.89 7.61 18.41
CA SER A 62 53.75 9.06 18.22
C SER A 62 54.03 9.45 16.76
N THR A 63 55.04 8.83 16.14
CA THR A 63 55.37 9.11 14.73
C THR A 63 54.26 8.69 13.77
N ILE A 64 53.56 7.58 14.03
CA ILE A 64 52.40 7.14 13.22
C ILE A 64 51.16 8.02 13.50
N SER A 65 50.92 8.41 14.75
CA SER A 65 49.85 9.36 15.11
C SER A 65 50.00 10.68 14.36
N ASP A 66 51.21 11.24 14.34
CA ASP A 66 51.51 12.48 13.62
C ASP A 66 51.49 12.27 12.10
N ALA A 67 52.02 11.15 11.60
CA ALA A 67 52.00 10.84 10.16
C ALA A 67 50.57 10.59 9.61
N THR A 68 49.61 10.20 10.45
CA THR A 68 48.21 9.98 10.05
C THR A 68 47.31 11.19 10.29
N ALA A 69 47.84 12.27 10.87
CA ALA A 69 47.10 13.52 11.04
C ALA A 69 46.79 14.17 9.68
N GLU A 70 47.77 14.19 8.77
CA GLU A 70 47.59 14.68 7.40
C GLU A 70 46.56 13.86 6.62
N PHE A 71 46.59 12.54 6.79
CA PHE A 71 45.60 11.65 6.17
C PHE A 71 44.18 11.92 6.67
N ARG A 72 43.98 12.09 7.98
CA ARG A 72 42.67 12.46 8.54
C ARG A 72 42.17 13.80 8.02
N ALA A 73 43.06 14.79 7.94
CA ALA A 73 42.72 16.09 7.37
C ALA A 73 42.30 15.96 5.89
N SER A 74 42.99 15.10 5.11
CA SER A 74 42.62 14.80 3.72
C SER A 74 41.24 14.16 3.62
N VAL A 75 40.93 13.17 4.47
CA VAL A 75 39.61 12.50 4.46
C VAL A 75 38.48 13.48 4.79
N LEU A 76 38.67 14.34 5.79
CA LEU A 76 37.67 15.37 6.13
C LEU A 76 37.48 16.37 4.98
N ALA A 77 38.56 16.80 4.34
CA ALA A 77 38.50 17.69 3.19
C ALA A 77 37.80 17.03 1.99
N ASP A 78 38.04 15.75 1.73
CA ASP A 78 37.38 15.00 0.66
C ASP A 78 35.87 14.83 0.93
N ILE A 79 35.46 14.62 2.18
CA ILE A 79 34.06 14.57 2.58
C ILE A 79 33.38 15.93 2.36
N GLU A 80 34.03 17.02 2.76
CA GLU A 80 33.51 18.38 2.55
C GLU A 80 33.39 18.70 1.05
N ALA A 81 34.39 18.32 0.25
CA ALA A 81 34.38 18.49 -1.20
C ALA A 81 33.25 17.68 -1.85
N LEU A 82 33.04 16.43 -1.43
CA LEU A 82 31.94 15.59 -1.90
C LEU A 82 30.57 16.19 -1.55
N LYS A 83 30.41 16.70 -0.32
CA LYS A 83 29.17 17.37 0.10
C LYS A 83 28.90 18.62 -0.75
N ALA A 84 29.93 19.40 -1.04
CA ALA A 84 29.83 20.58 -1.89
C ALA A 84 29.46 20.25 -3.34
N ASP A 85 29.96 19.13 -3.89
CA ASP A 85 29.62 18.67 -5.25
C ASP A 85 28.23 18.01 -5.34
N LEU A 86 27.79 17.30 -4.30
CA LEU A 86 26.49 16.62 -4.27
C LEU A 86 25.32 17.57 -4.08
N ALA A 87 25.47 18.62 -3.27
CA ALA A 87 24.40 19.59 -3.01
C ALA A 87 23.74 20.16 -4.28
N PRO A 88 24.47 20.69 -5.29
CA PRO A 88 23.84 21.20 -6.51
C PRO A 88 23.21 20.09 -7.37
N LYS A 89 23.76 18.87 -7.37
CA LYS A 89 23.21 17.75 -8.16
C LYS A 89 21.86 17.27 -7.62
N GLN A 90 21.67 17.31 -6.31
CA GLN A 90 20.39 16.99 -5.67
C GLN A 90 19.31 18.01 -6.05
N VAL A 91 19.64 19.31 -6.03
CA VAL A 91 18.71 20.37 -6.46
C VAL A 91 18.29 20.16 -7.91
N GLN A 92 19.25 19.90 -8.81
CA GLN A 92 18.96 19.61 -10.21
C GLN A 92 18.08 18.37 -10.39
N LEU A 93 18.35 17.28 -9.65
CA LEU A 93 17.55 16.08 -9.71
C LEU A 93 16.09 16.36 -9.29
N LYS A 94 15.90 17.13 -8.21
CA LYS A 94 14.57 17.52 -7.74
C LYS A 94 13.82 18.34 -8.79
N GLU A 95 14.48 19.33 -9.40
CA GLU A 95 13.89 20.14 -10.47
C GLU A 95 13.46 19.30 -11.69
N VAL A 96 14.29 18.33 -12.09
CA VAL A 96 13.98 17.42 -13.20
C VAL A 96 12.79 16.52 -12.85
N ILE A 97 12.74 15.98 -11.64
CA ILE A 97 11.62 15.15 -11.17
C ILE A 97 10.32 15.97 -11.14
N ASP A 98 10.36 17.16 -10.54
CA ASP A 98 9.18 18.03 -10.43
C ASP A 98 8.65 18.42 -11.82
N LYS A 99 9.56 18.71 -12.75
CA LYS A 99 9.21 18.96 -14.16
C LYS A 99 8.51 17.76 -14.79
N HIS A 100 9.07 16.56 -14.68
CA HIS A 100 8.46 15.36 -15.28
C HIS A 100 7.10 15.02 -14.67
N ILE A 101 6.94 15.16 -13.34
CA ILE A 101 5.65 14.97 -12.68
C ILE A 101 4.63 15.97 -13.20
N SER A 102 5.01 17.23 -13.35
CA SER A 102 4.14 18.26 -13.92
C SER A 102 3.73 17.94 -15.35
N GLU A 103 4.68 17.52 -16.20
CA GLU A 103 4.41 17.11 -17.58
C GLU A 103 3.43 15.94 -17.66
N TYR A 104 3.64 14.89 -16.86
CA TYR A 104 2.72 13.76 -16.78
C TYR A 104 1.33 14.19 -16.35
N ARG A 105 1.24 15.06 -15.33
CA ARG A 105 -0.04 15.59 -14.88
C ARG A 105 -0.76 16.33 -16.00
N THR A 106 -0.08 17.21 -16.72
CA THR A 106 -0.66 17.95 -17.85
C THR A 106 -1.16 17.04 -18.97
N LEU A 107 -0.44 15.96 -19.26
CA LEU A 107 -0.84 14.98 -20.29
C LEU A 107 -2.03 14.11 -19.82
N MET A 108 -2.07 13.74 -18.54
CA MET A 108 -3.11 12.87 -18.00
C MET A 108 -4.43 13.59 -17.68
N ASP A 109 -4.37 14.86 -17.28
CA ASP A 109 -5.54 15.65 -16.88
C ASP A 109 -6.69 15.66 -17.92
N PRO A 110 -6.45 15.91 -19.22
CA PRO A 110 -7.51 15.88 -20.22
C PRO A 110 -8.07 14.47 -20.43
N ILE A 111 -7.22 13.43 -20.39
CA ILE A 111 -7.64 12.03 -20.58
C ILE A 111 -8.58 11.61 -19.45
N LEU A 112 -8.22 11.93 -18.20
CA LEU A 112 -9.06 11.62 -17.05
C LEU A 112 -10.38 12.39 -17.11
N THR A 113 -10.32 13.69 -17.43
CA THR A 113 -11.51 14.55 -17.54
C THR A 113 -12.47 14.04 -18.61
N GLU A 114 -11.96 13.72 -19.80
CA GLU A 114 -12.77 13.18 -20.90
C GLU A 114 -13.38 11.81 -20.54
N TYR A 115 -12.59 10.92 -19.93
CA TYR A 115 -13.06 9.61 -19.49
C TYR A 115 -14.21 9.72 -18.47
N TYR A 116 -14.05 10.57 -17.45
CA TYR A 116 -15.11 10.80 -16.45
C TYR A 116 -16.36 11.40 -17.08
N ALA A 117 -16.22 12.40 -17.96
CA ALA A 117 -17.34 13.02 -18.64
C ALA A 117 -18.10 12.01 -19.51
N LYS A 118 -17.37 11.23 -20.32
CA LYS A 118 -17.97 10.20 -21.18
C LYS A 118 -18.68 9.11 -20.39
N HIS A 119 -18.04 8.59 -19.35
CA HIS A 119 -18.64 7.54 -18.52
C HIS A 119 -19.91 8.02 -17.81
N THR A 120 -19.92 9.28 -17.36
CA THR A 120 -21.12 9.89 -16.76
C THR A 120 -22.25 9.98 -17.79
N ALA A 121 -21.95 10.49 -18.98
CA ALA A 121 -22.92 10.60 -20.07
C ALA A 121 -23.46 9.23 -20.51
N ASP A 122 -22.60 8.21 -20.64
CA ASP A 122 -22.99 6.85 -21.01
C ASP A 122 -23.92 6.23 -19.95
N MET A 123 -23.66 6.46 -18.66
CA MET A 123 -24.50 5.98 -17.58
C MET A 123 -25.87 6.66 -17.54
N GLU A 124 -25.92 7.98 -17.77
CA GLU A 124 -27.18 8.71 -17.90
C GLU A 124 -28.00 8.22 -19.10
N ALA A 125 -27.36 8.01 -20.25
CA ALA A 125 -28.00 7.47 -21.44
C ALA A 125 -28.53 6.04 -21.21
N LEU A 126 -27.77 5.20 -20.49
CA LEU A 126 -28.22 3.86 -20.13
C LEU A 126 -29.43 3.90 -19.20
N LYS A 127 -29.41 4.79 -18.20
CA LYS A 127 -30.54 4.98 -17.27
C LYS A 127 -31.82 5.36 -18.02
N LEU A 128 -31.73 6.31 -18.94
CA LEU A 128 -32.86 6.75 -19.77
C LEU A 128 -33.42 5.61 -20.64
N LYS A 129 -32.56 4.72 -21.16
CA LYS A 129 -33.00 3.54 -21.94
C LYS A 129 -33.61 2.44 -21.07
N MET A 130 -33.12 2.30 -19.84
CA MET A 130 -33.59 1.27 -18.89
C MET A 130 -34.94 1.63 -18.26
N GLU A 131 -35.21 2.91 -18.03
CA GLU A 131 -36.47 3.39 -17.44
C GLU A 131 -37.74 2.84 -18.11
N PRO A 132 -37.94 2.94 -19.45
CA PRO A 132 -39.12 2.39 -20.09
C PRO A 132 -39.20 0.86 -20.01
N ILE A 133 -38.04 0.16 -20.01
CA ILE A 133 -37.99 -1.30 -19.91
C ILE A 133 -38.47 -1.75 -18.53
N VAL A 134 -38.04 -1.05 -17.47
CA VAL A 134 -38.47 -1.33 -16.10
C VAL A 134 -39.96 -1.10 -15.93
N GLU A 135 -40.51 -0.02 -16.47
CA GLU A 135 -41.95 0.25 -16.44
C GLU A 135 -42.77 -0.78 -17.24
N GLU A 136 -42.27 -1.21 -18.40
CA GLU A 136 -42.90 -2.28 -19.18
C GLU A 136 -42.89 -3.61 -18.41
N LEU A 137 -41.76 -3.98 -17.79
CA LEU A 137 -41.67 -5.16 -16.95
C LEU A 137 -42.65 -5.10 -15.78
N ARG A 138 -42.72 -3.94 -15.10
CA ARG A 138 -43.63 -3.73 -13.97
C ARG A 138 -45.08 -3.94 -14.38
N THR A 139 -45.46 -3.41 -15.54
CA THR A 139 -46.81 -3.54 -16.09
C THR A 139 -47.13 -4.99 -16.44
N LYS A 140 -46.20 -5.69 -17.11
CA LYS A 140 -46.35 -7.11 -17.46
C LYS A 140 -46.47 -7.99 -16.21
N ILE A 141 -45.64 -7.76 -15.20
CA ILE A 141 -45.70 -8.49 -13.93
C ILE A 141 -47.06 -8.28 -13.27
N SER A 142 -47.54 -7.03 -13.17
CA SER A 142 -48.85 -6.74 -12.59
C SER A 142 -49.99 -7.45 -13.33
N THR A 143 -49.93 -7.46 -14.66
CA THR A 143 -50.94 -8.11 -15.51
C THR A 143 -50.92 -9.63 -15.29
N ASN A 144 -49.75 -10.25 -15.33
CA ASN A 144 -49.60 -11.69 -15.13
C ASN A 144 -50.09 -12.14 -13.75
N VAL A 145 -49.91 -11.30 -12.71
CA VAL A 145 -50.42 -11.59 -11.36
C VAL A 145 -51.95 -11.60 -11.34
N GLU A 146 -52.60 -10.62 -11.96
CA GLU A 146 -54.07 -10.57 -12.03
C GLU A 146 -54.66 -11.69 -12.91
N GLU A 147 -54.00 -12.03 -14.02
CA GLU A 147 -54.37 -13.18 -14.85
C GLU A 147 -54.26 -14.49 -14.08
N THR A 148 -53.15 -14.69 -13.35
CA THR A 148 -52.94 -15.87 -12.51
C THR A 148 -54.00 -15.96 -11.43
N LYS A 149 -54.31 -14.85 -10.76
CA LYS A 149 -55.36 -14.79 -9.74
C LYS A 149 -56.74 -15.15 -10.31
N THR A 150 -57.07 -14.63 -11.49
CA THR A 150 -58.32 -14.95 -12.20
C THR A 150 -58.38 -16.44 -12.56
N ALA A 151 -57.28 -17.01 -13.07
CA ALA A 151 -57.21 -18.41 -13.45
C ALA A 151 -57.30 -19.36 -12.23
N LEU A 152 -56.82 -18.92 -11.06
CA LEU A 152 -56.90 -19.69 -9.82
C LEU A 152 -58.27 -19.61 -9.14
N MET A 153 -59.06 -18.56 -9.39
CA MET A 153 -60.38 -18.34 -8.80
C MET A 153 -61.34 -19.55 -8.93
N PRO A 154 -61.55 -20.16 -10.13
CA PRO A 154 -62.44 -21.32 -10.27
C PRO A 154 -61.92 -22.57 -9.54
N ILE A 155 -60.60 -22.72 -9.37
CA ILE A 155 -60.01 -23.82 -8.60
C ILE A 155 -60.37 -23.64 -7.12
N VAL A 156 -60.24 -22.43 -6.59
CA VAL A 156 -60.60 -22.10 -5.21
C VAL A 156 -62.10 -22.30 -4.97
N GLU A 157 -62.95 -21.87 -5.89
CA GLU A 157 -64.41 -22.09 -5.83
C GLU A 157 -64.75 -23.58 -5.84
N SER A 158 -64.16 -24.38 -6.75
CA SER A 158 -64.40 -25.82 -6.80
C SER A 158 -63.96 -26.55 -5.52
N VAL A 159 -62.83 -26.14 -4.93
CA VAL A 159 -62.39 -26.68 -3.64
C VAL A 159 -63.37 -26.32 -2.52
N ARG A 160 -63.85 -25.06 -2.49
CA ARG A 160 -64.83 -24.60 -1.52
C ARG A 160 -66.14 -25.37 -1.61
N ASP A 161 -66.67 -25.56 -2.81
CA ASP A 161 -67.92 -26.28 -3.03
C ASP A 161 -67.81 -27.73 -2.57
N LYS A 162 -66.72 -28.43 -2.91
CA LYS A 162 -66.48 -29.81 -2.44
C LYS A 162 -66.36 -29.90 -0.92
N LEU A 163 -65.73 -28.92 -0.28
CA LEU A 163 -65.66 -28.88 1.18
C LEU A 163 -67.04 -28.70 1.81
N GLN A 164 -67.87 -27.84 1.22
CA GLN A 164 -69.23 -27.60 1.70
C GLN A 164 -70.12 -28.84 1.52
N GLU A 165 -70.05 -29.53 0.38
CA GLU A 165 -70.73 -30.82 0.16
C GLU A 165 -70.33 -31.87 1.21
N ARG A 166 -69.03 -31.98 1.51
CA ARG A 166 -68.52 -32.92 2.52
C ARG A 166 -69.02 -32.56 3.92
N LEU A 167 -69.07 -31.28 4.25
CA LEU A 167 -69.58 -30.82 5.54
C LEU A 167 -71.06 -31.12 5.71
N GLU A 168 -71.88 -30.88 4.67
CA GLU A 168 -73.30 -31.22 4.68
C GLU A 168 -73.53 -32.74 4.74
N SER A 169 -72.71 -33.54 4.03
CA SER A 169 -72.75 -35.00 4.14
C SER A 169 -72.45 -35.49 5.57
N LEU A 170 -71.44 -34.90 6.24
CA LEU A 170 -71.14 -35.20 7.63
C LEU A 170 -72.28 -34.79 8.56
N LYS A 171 -72.90 -33.64 8.33
CA LYS A 171 -74.04 -33.17 9.11
C LYS A 171 -75.27 -34.06 8.94
N ALA A 172 -75.51 -34.57 7.72
CA ALA A 172 -76.57 -35.54 7.45
C ALA A 172 -76.29 -36.90 8.12
N MET A 173 -75.04 -37.36 8.12
CA MET A 173 -74.63 -38.57 8.86
C MET A 173 -74.73 -38.41 10.38
N ALA A 174 -74.50 -37.20 10.89
CA ALA A 174 -74.61 -36.86 12.30
C ALA A 174 -76.04 -36.50 12.73
N SER A 175 -76.98 -36.38 11.78
CA SER A 175 -78.40 -36.18 12.08
C SER A 175 -78.94 -37.50 12.67
N PRO A 176 -79.48 -37.51 13.89
CA PRO A 176 -79.89 -38.75 14.54
C PRO A 176 -81.01 -39.40 13.74
N TYR A 177 -80.84 -40.69 13.42
CA TYR A 177 -81.92 -41.53 12.90
C TYR A 177 -83.10 -41.46 13.88
N PRO A 178 -84.32 -41.06 13.47
CA PRO A 178 -85.49 -41.31 14.30
C PRO A 178 -85.60 -42.83 14.47
N GLU A 179 -85.61 -43.27 15.72
CA GLU A 179 -85.75 -44.66 16.11
C GLU A 179 -86.99 -45.29 15.45
N GLU A 180 -86.77 -46.20 14.50
CA GLU A 180 -87.77 -47.21 14.18
C GLU A 180 -87.37 -48.51 14.90
N TYR A 181 -87.83 -48.63 16.14
CA TYR A 181 -88.08 -49.94 16.75
C TYR A 181 -89.53 -49.98 17.24
N LYS A 182 -90.32 -50.84 16.58
CA LYS A 182 -91.54 -51.44 17.14
C LYS A 182 -91.16 -52.51 18.16
#